data_AF-A0A4R2KNP8-F1
#
_entry.id   AF-A0A4R2KNP8-F1
#
_cell.length_a   1.000
_cell.length_b   1.000
_cell.length_c   1.000
_cell.angle_alpha   90.00
_cell.angle_beta   90.00
_cell.angle_gamma   90.00
#
_symmetry.space_group_name_H-M   'P 1'
#
loop_
_entity.id
_entity.type
_entity.pdbx_description
1 polymer ?
#
loop_
_entity_poly.entity_id
_entity_poly.type
_entity_poly.pdbx_seq_one_letter_code
_entity_poly.pdbx_strand_id
1 'polypeptide(L)'
;MSVIRPELLARLLRWRELLGALAIAAGGVWVMTWGGAFYLGLGLLIVLTGLGLGLSAIRQLRFRVGGSAPGIVQVDEGQITYLAPQGGGFVALSELDEVEMVFDLTGARLWRLSQSGFPTVTIPAAAQGAEALFDAFVSLPGARPGHIVAALDRRPGQGPVTVWRRTRRPALT
;
A
#
# COMPACT_ATOMS: atom_id res chain seq x y z
N MET A 1 -30.04 3.08 6.50
CA MET A 1 -29.66 1.70 6.84
C MET A 1 -29.36 0.95 5.55
N SER A 2 -28.09 0.82 5.14
CA SER A 2 -27.76 -0.09 4.03
C SER A 2 -27.50 -1.48 4.61
N VAL A 3 -28.18 -2.49 4.06
CA VAL A 3 -28.20 -3.87 4.56
C VAL A 3 -26.97 -4.67 4.06
N ILE A 4 -25.95 -3.99 3.52
CA ILE A 4 -24.77 -4.63 2.93
C ILE A 4 -23.55 -4.18 3.72
N ARG A 5 -22.87 -5.13 4.39
CA ARG A 5 -21.61 -4.84 5.07
C ARG A 5 -20.65 -4.20 4.06
N PRO A 6 -20.01 -3.07 4.37
CA PRO A 6 -19.08 -2.38 3.45
C PRO A 6 -17.91 -3.29 3.03
N GLU A 7 -17.58 -4.27 3.85
CA GLU A 7 -16.60 -5.34 3.57
C GLU A 7 -16.97 -6.23 2.38
N LEU A 8 -18.28 -6.54 2.23
CA LEU A 8 -18.80 -7.33 1.11
C LEU A 8 -18.77 -6.53 -0.19
N LEU A 9 -19.12 -5.25 -0.13
CA LEU A 9 -19.02 -4.33 -1.27
C LEU A 9 -17.56 -4.14 -1.72
N ALA A 10 -16.63 -3.99 -0.78
CA ALA A 10 -15.20 -3.87 -1.08
C ALA A 10 -14.64 -5.14 -1.73
N ARG A 11 -15.09 -6.32 -1.28
CA ARG A 11 -14.78 -7.59 -1.97
C ARG A 11 -15.45 -7.65 -3.35
N LEU A 12 -16.72 -7.29 -3.49
CA LEU A 12 -17.41 -7.35 -4.79
C LEU A 12 -16.75 -6.45 -5.83
N LEU A 13 -16.37 -5.22 -5.45
CA LEU A 13 -15.63 -4.29 -6.29
C LEU A 13 -14.25 -4.83 -6.66
N ARG A 14 -13.61 -5.61 -5.78
CA ARG A 14 -12.33 -6.29 -6.03
C ARG A 14 -12.45 -7.38 -7.10
N TRP A 15 -13.61 -8.03 -7.23
CA TRP A 15 -13.86 -9.09 -8.22
C TRP A 15 -14.64 -8.62 -9.45
N ARG A 16 -15.03 -7.34 -9.51
CA ARG A 16 -15.89 -6.80 -10.58
C ARG A 16 -15.29 -6.97 -11.97
N GLU A 17 -13.99 -6.79 -12.11
CA GLU A 17 -13.29 -6.95 -13.39
C GLU A 17 -13.27 -8.42 -13.85
N LEU A 18 -13.08 -9.36 -12.92
CA LEU A 18 -13.19 -10.80 -13.17
C LEU A 18 -14.62 -11.22 -13.52
N LEU A 19 -15.62 -10.71 -12.79
CA LEU A 19 -17.03 -10.98 -13.07
C LEU A 19 -17.47 -10.40 -14.43
N GLY A 20 -16.99 -9.20 -14.78
CA GLY A 20 -17.23 -8.59 -16.09
C GLY A 20 -16.61 -9.39 -17.22
N ALA A 21 -15.34 -9.80 -17.07
CA ALA A 21 -14.66 -10.66 -18.04
C ALA A 21 -15.36 -12.01 -18.23
N LEU A 22 -15.82 -12.62 -17.13
CA LEU A 22 -16.58 -13.88 -17.16
C LEU A 22 -17.95 -13.71 -17.84
N ALA A 23 -18.65 -12.61 -17.57
CA ALA A 23 -19.93 -12.31 -18.21
C ALA A 23 -19.78 -12.10 -19.73
N ILE A 24 -18.71 -11.42 -20.17
CA ILE A 24 -18.39 -11.26 -21.60
C ILE A 24 -18.10 -12.62 -22.24
N ALA A 25 -17.28 -13.46 -21.60
CA ALA A 25 -16.98 -14.79 -22.12
C ALA A 25 -18.24 -15.68 -22.20
N ALA A 26 -19.10 -15.65 -21.18
CA ALA A 26 -20.38 -16.36 -21.19
C ALA A 26 -21.32 -15.85 -22.30
N GLY A 27 -21.36 -14.53 -22.54
CA GLY A 27 -22.09 -13.92 -23.65
C GLY A 27 -21.58 -14.39 -25.02
N GLY A 28 -20.26 -14.51 -25.19
CA GLY A 28 -19.66 -15.04 -26.42
C GLY A 28 -20.06 -16.50 -26.70
N VAL A 29 -20.06 -17.35 -25.66
CA VAL A 29 -20.53 -18.74 -25.75
C VAL A 29 -22.03 -18.79 -26.05
N TRP A 30 -22.84 -17.91 -25.45
CA TRP A 30 -24.26 -17.81 -25.75
C TRP A 30 -24.54 -17.47 -27.22
N VAL A 31 -23.81 -16.50 -27.78
CA VAL A 31 -23.94 -16.12 -29.20
C VAL A 31 -23.60 -17.28 -30.15
N MET A 32 -22.68 -18.16 -29.79
CA MET A 32 -22.38 -19.36 -30.59
C MET A 32 -23.56 -20.33 -30.68
N THR A 33 -24.47 -20.34 -29.71
CA THR A 33 -25.65 -21.23 -29.71
C THR A 33 -26.70 -20.86 -30.75
N TRP A 34 -26.63 -19.67 -31.35
CA TRP A 34 -27.59 -19.19 -32.37
C TRP A 34 -27.40 -19.84 -33.75
N GLY A 35 -26.29 -20.56 -33.95
CA GLY A 35 -26.04 -21.36 -35.16
C GLY A 35 -25.54 -20.56 -36.37
N GLY A 36 -24.77 -21.21 -37.24
CA GLY A 36 -24.17 -20.60 -38.44
C GLY A 36 -22.72 -20.11 -38.27
N ALA A 37 -21.94 -20.16 -39.36
CA ALA A 37 -20.51 -19.87 -39.34
C ALA A 37 -20.18 -18.42 -38.90
N PHE A 38 -21.08 -17.48 -39.19
CA PHE A 38 -20.95 -16.08 -38.78
C PHE A 38 -21.01 -15.90 -37.25
N TYR A 39 -22.01 -16.49 -36.60
CA TYR A 39 -22.20 -16.40 -35.15
C TYR A 39 -21.13 -17.17 -34.36
N LEU A 40 -20.58 -18.25 -34.93
CA LEU A 40 -19.40 -18.94 -34.41
C LEU A 40 -18.16 -18.03 -34.40
N GLY A 41 -17.88 -17.33 -35.50
CA GLY A 41 -16.75 -16.40 -35.58
C GLY A 41 -16.89 -15.22 -34.62
N LEU A 42 -18.10 -14.63 -34.55
CA LEU A 42 -18.39 -13.52 -33.64
C LEU A 42 -18.28 -13.93 -32.17
N GLY A 43 -18.84 -15.09 -31.80
CA GLY A 43 -18.75 -15.63 -30.45
C GLY A 43 -17.31 -15.91 -30.03
N LEU A 44 -16.48 -16.42 -30.94
CA LEU A 44 -15.07 -16.71 -30.67
C LEU A 44 -14.29 -15.43 -30.35
N LEU A 45 -14.53 -14.37 -31.12
CA LEU A 45 -13.90 -13.07 -30.91
C LEU A 45 -14.29 -12.45 -29.56
N ILE A 46 -15.55 -12.59 -29.15
CA ILE A 46 -16.03 -12.13 -27.84
C ILE A 46 -15.40 -12.93 -26.70
N VAL A 47 -15.31 -14.26 -26.82
CA VAL A 47 -14.66 -15.12 -25.82
C VAL A 47 -13.18 -14.78 -25.66
N LEU A 48 -12.45 -14.62 -26.77
CA LEU A 48 -11.03 -14.24 -26.74
C LEU A 48 -10.82 -12.87 -26.08
N THR A 49 -11.71 -11.92 -26.33
CA THR A 49 -11.68 -10.60 -25.69
C THR A 49 -11.92 -10.71 -24.18
N GLY A 50 -12.93 -11.49 -23.76
CA GLY A 50 -13.21 -11.74 -22.34
C GLY A 50 -12.03 -12.41 -21.62
N LEU A 51 -11.40 -13.42 -22.24
CA LEU A 51 -10.22 -14.09 -21.71
C LEU A 51 -9.01 -13.15 -21.61
N GLY A 52 -8.78 -12.29 -22.61
CA GLY A 52 -7.71 -11.30 -22.59
C GLY A 52 -7.86 -10.28 -21.45
N LEU A 53 -9.09 -9.81 -21.22
CA LEU A 53 -9.42 -8.92 -20.10
C LEU A 53 -9.26 -9.63 -18.75
N GLY A 54 -9.71 -10.89 -18.65
CA GLY A 54 -9.56 -11.71 -17.44
C GLY A 54 -8.10 -11.97 -17.06
N LEU A 55 -7.24 -12.28 -18.04
CA LEU A 55 -5.80 -12.45 -17.85
C LEU A 55 -5.15 -11.16 -17.33
N SER A 56 -5.53 -10.00 -17.88
CA SER A 56 -5.03 -8.70 -17.44
C SER A 56 -5.46 -8.39 -16.00
N ALA A 57 -6.72 -8.65 -15.65
CA ALA A 57 -7.23 -8.49 -14.28
C ALA A 57 -6.49 -9.41 -13.28
N ILE A 58 -6.25 -10.68 -13.65
CA ILE A 58 -5.48 -11.62 -12.81
C ILE A 58 -4.04 -11.13 -12.62
N ARG A 59 -3.39 -10.61 -13.67
CA ARG A 59 -2.05 -10.03 -13.56
C ARG A 59 -2.04 -8.84 -12.59
N GLN A 60 -3.04 -7.96 -12.68
CA GLN A 60 -3.14 -6.78 -11.81
C GLN A 60 -3.43 -7.13 -10.35
N LEU A 61 -4.20 -8.20 -10.09
CA LEU A 61 -4.37 -8.74 -8.73
C LEU A 61 -3.08 -9.33 -8.17
N ARG A 62 -2.24 -9.97 -8.99
CA ARG A 62 -0.95 -10.55 -8.55
C ARG A 62 0.11 -9.49 -8.28
N PHE A 63 0.09 -8.36 -8.99
CA PHE A 63 0.99 -7.23 -8.72
C PHE A 63 0.61 -6.42 -7.47
N ARG A 64 -0.64 -6.48 -7.00
CA ARG A 64 -1.12 -5.81 -5.78
C ARG A 64 -0.78 -6.54 -4.47
N VAL A 65 0.10 -7.55 -4.50
CA VAL A 65 0.43 -8.41 -3.33
C VAL A 65 1.71 -7.97 -2.59
N GLY A 66 2.46 -7.00 -3.11
CA GLY A 66 3.58 -6.39 -2.37
C GLY A 66 3.09 -5.27 -1.46
N GLY A 67 2.78 -5.57 -0.19
CA GLY A 67 2.40 -4.59 0.83
C GLY A 67 0.88 -4.52 1.05
N SER A 68 0.42 -4.92 2.25
CA SER A 68 -1.00 -4.87 2.62
C SER A 68 -1.52 -3.44 2.86
N ALA A 69 -0.65 -2.44 2.74
CA ALA A 69 -0.95 -1.02 2.88
C ALA A 69 -0.54 -0.26 1.60
N PRO A 70 -1.27 0.82 1.22
CA PRO A 70 -0.99 1.56 0.01
C PRO A 70 0.39 2.22 0.06
N GLY A 71 1.08 2.27 -1.09
CA GLY A 71 2.30 3.06 -1.29
C GLY A 71 3.59 2.25 -1.31
N ILE A 72 4.65 2.89 -1.81
CA ILE A 72 6.00 2.33 -1.96
C ILE A 72 6.98 3.24 -1.23
N VAL A 73 7.89 2.63 -0.48
CA VAL A 73 8.99 3.31 0.19
C VAL A 73 10.27 3.07 -0.61
N GLN A 74 10.99 4.14 -0.89
CA GLN A 74 12.33 4.12 -1.46
C GLN A 74 13.28 4.80 -0.46
N VAL A 75 14.43 4.19 -0.25
CA VAL A 75 15.49 4.71 0.61
C VAL A 75 16.76 4.76 -0.22
N ASP A 76 17.28 5.97 -0.39
CA ASP A 76 18.58 6.24 -1.00
C ASP A 76 19.56 6.75 0.08
N GLU A 77 20.83 7.04 -0.24
CA GLU A 77 21.92 7.32 0.72
C GLU A 77 21.63 8.36 1.83
N GLY A 78 20.62 9.22 1.68
CA GLY A 78 20.27 10.21 2.69
C GLY A 78 18.79 10.58 2.73
N GLN A 79 17.93 9.89 1.99
CA GLN A 79 16.54 10.31 1.81
C GLN A 79 15.60 9.12 1.82
N ILE A 80 14.51 9.26 2.57
CA ILE A 80 13.36 8.37 2.56
C ILE A 80 12.29 9.01 1.69
N THR A 81 11.83 8.31 0.67
CA THR A 81 10.76 8.76 -0.23
C THR A 81 9.58 7.80 -0.12
N TYR A 82 8.41 8.32 0.20
CA TYR A 82 7.17 7.56 0.29
C TYR A 82 6.22 7.99 -0.83
N LEU A 83 6.04 7.11 -1.79
CA LEU A 83 5.20 7.28 -2.97
C LEU A 83 3.83 6.68 -2.67
N ALA A 84 2.84 7.52 -2.37
CA ALA A 84 1.48 7.10 -2.09
C ALA A 84 0.45 7.88 -2.91
N PRO A 85 -0.70 7.27 -3.26
CA PRO A 85 -1.77 7.94 -4.01
C PRO A 85 -2.30 9.22 -3.33
N GLN A 86 -2.24 9.26 -2.01
CA GLN A 86 -2.54 10.44 -1.19
C GLN A 86 -1.53 10.50 -0.04
N GLY A 87 -1.04 11.70 0.28
CA GLY A 87 -0.18 11.91 1.46
C GLY A 87 1.23 11.32 1.36
N GLY A 88 1.74 11.09 0.15
CA GLY A 88 3.16 10.79 -0.07
C GLY A 88 4.06 11.98 0.26
N GLY A 89 5.36 11.74 0.38
CA GLY A 89 6.34 12.78 0.70
C GLY A 89 7.76 12.26 0.74
N PHE A 90 8.71 13.16 0.95
CA PHE A 90 10.12 12.85 1.11
C PHE A 90 10.62 13.42 2.43
N VAL A 91 11.57 12.71 3.03
CA VAL A 91 12.23 13.10 4.27
C VAL A 91 13.71 12.85 4.14
N ALA A 92 14.51 13.91 4.24
CA ALA A 92 15.96 13.77 4.30
C ALA A 92 16.35 13.30 5.72
N LEU A 93 17.20 12.27 5.82
CA LEU A 93 17.73 11.78 7.09
C LEU A 93 18.50 12.87 7.85
N SER A 94 19.10 13.83 7.12
CA SER A 94 19.79 14.99 7.69
C SER A 94 18.84 15.99 8.37
N GLU A 95 17.59 16.10 7.91
CA GLU A 95 16.55 17.02 8.40
C GLU A 95 15.53 16.35 9.32
N LEU A 96 15.61 15.02 9.48
CA LEU A 96 14.73 14.26 10.34
C LEU A 96 14.94 14.66 11.80
N ASP A 97 13.86 15.10 12.45
CA ASP A 97 13.82 15.55 13.84
C ASP A 97 13.30 14.46 14.79
N GLU A 98 12.30 13.70 14.35
CA GLU A 98 11.64 12.70 15.19
C GLU A 98 11.08 11.54 14.36
N VAL A 99 11.27 10.33 14.87
CA VAL A 99 10.67 9.09 14.37
C VAL A 99 9.75 8.55 15.45
N GLU A 100 8.46 8.49 15.14
CA GLU A 100 7.43 8.00 16.04
C GLU A 100 6.72 6.80 15.38
N MET A 101 6.39 5.79 16.18
CA MET A 101 5.43 4.77 15.78
C MET A 101 4.05 5.14 16.31
N VAL A 102 3.09 5.25 15.40
CA VAL A 102 1.70 5.54 15.69
C VAL A 102 0.78 4.48 15.11
N PHE A 103 -0.49 4.53 15.49
CA PHE A 103 -1.51 3.59 15.03
C PHE A 103 -2.64 4.36 14.38
N ASP A 104 -3.20 3.81 13.30
CA ASP A 104 -4.41 4.34 12.68
C ASP A 104 -5.67 3.88 13.44
N LEU A 105 -6.85 4.26 12.93
CA LEU A 105 -8.14 3.86 13.50
C LEU A 105 -8.42 2.36 13.40
N THR A 106 -7.75 1.65 12.50
CA THR A 106 -7.85 0.19 12.31
C THR A 106 -6.84 -0.59 13.17
N GLY A 107 -5.91 0.11 13.83
CA GLY A 107 -4.80 -0.47 14.58
C GLY A 107 -3.59 -0.82 13.73
N ALA A 108 -3.54 -0.41 12.47
CA ALA A 108 -2.38 -0.55 11.61
C ALA A 108 -1.25 0.37 12.06
N ARG A 109 -0.02 -0.16 12.01
CA ARG A 109 1.20 0.56 12.41
C ARG A 109 1.64 1.54 11.32
N LEU A 110 1.97 2.75 11.74
CA LEU A 110 2.43 3.82 10.89
C LEU A 110 3.71 4.40 11.50
N TRP A 111 4.74 4.59 10.67
CA TRP A 111 5.91 5.38 10.97
C TRP A 111 5.62 6.84 10.65
N ARG A 112 5.68 7.70 11.67
CA ARG A 112 5.53 9.15 11.51
C ARG A 112 6.92 9.79 11.59
N LEU A 113 7.30 10.45 10.50
CA LEU A 113 8.59 11.10 10.32
C LEU A 113 8.39 12.62 10.31
N SER A 114 8.90 13.29 11.34
CA SER A 114 8.84 14.74 11.47
C SER A 114 10.18 15.36 11.11
N GLN A 115 10.14 16.49 10.41
CA GLN A 115 11.31 17.22 9.91
C GLN A 115 11.07 18.73 10.03
N SER A 116 12.14 19.49 10.24
CA SER A 116 12.04 20.95 10.36
C SER A 116 11.73 21.60 9.02
N GLY A 117 10.70 22.44 8.97
CA GLY A 117 10.37 23.24 7.79
C GLY A 117 9.58 22.50 6.70
N PHE A 118 9.29 21.21 6.88
CA PHE A 118 8.52 20.41 5.93
C PHE A 118 7.39 19.64 6.61
N PRO A 119 6.32 19.25 5.89
CA PRO A 119 5.26 18.43 6.44
C PRO A 119 5.76 17.07 6.95
N THR A 120 5.11 16.59 8.02
CA THR A 120 5.31 15.25 8.55
C THR A 120 4.86 14.20 7.55
N VAL A 121 5.69 13.19 7.30
CA VAL A 121 5.38 12.07 6.41
C VAL A 121 4.96 10.87 7.25
N THR A 122 3.83 10.25 6.91
CA THR A 122 3.32 9.06 7.61
C THR A 122 3.34 7.87 6.68
N ILE A 123 4.14 6.86 7.02
CA ILE A 123 4.43 5.70 6.20
C ILE A 123 3.88 4.44 6.88
N PRO A 124 2.99 3.65 6.25
CA PRO A 124 2.57 2.38 6.81
C PRO A 124 3.74 1.42 7.00
N ALA A 125 3.81 0.76 8.15
CA ALA A 125 4.86 -0.25 8.42
C ALA A 125 4.75 -1.48 7.49
N ALA A 126 3.58 -1.68 6.87
CA ALA A 126 3.31 -2.74 5.89
C ALA A 126 3.31 -2.24 4.43
N ALA A 127 3.81 -1.02 4.17
CA ALA A 127 4.02 -0.53 2.80
C ALA A 127 5.13 -1.33 2.11
N GLN A 128 5.11 -1.36 0.79
CA GLN A 128 6.15 -2.04 0.02
C GLN A 128 7.50 -1.32 0.19
N GLY A 129 8.58 -2.03 0.52
CA GLY A 129 9.89 -1.42 0.74
C GLY A 129 10.07 -0.80 2.13
N ALA A 130 9.08 -0.88 3.02
CA ALA A 130 9.15 -0.34 4.37
C ALA A 130 10.24 -1.03 5.23
N GLU A 131 10.66 -2.24 4.85
CA GLU A 131 11.79 -2.96 5.41
C GLU A 131 13.10 -2.16 5.35
N ALA A 132 13.31 -1.36 4.29
CA ALA A 132 14.51 -0.52 4.14
C ALA A 132 14.55 0.65 5.15
N LEU A 133 13.41 1.00 5.76
CA LEU A 133 13.37 2.03 6.81
C LEU A 133 14.16 1.61 8.04
N PHE A 134 14.27 0.31 8.31
CA PHE A 134 15.03 -0.16 9.47
C PHE A 134 16.50 0.26 9.36
N ASP A 135 17.14 -0.04 8.23
CA ASP A 135 18.54 0.32 7.99
C ASP A 135 18.74 1.85 8.01
N ALA A 136 17.78 2.59 7.42
CA ALA A 136 17.78 4.06 7.44
C ALA A 136 17.64 4.65 8.86
N PHE A 137 16.87 4.02 9.74
CA PHE A 137 16.72 4.47 11.12
C PHE A 137 17.93 4.09 11.97
N VAL A 138 18.54 2.93 11.73
CA VAL A 138 19.75 2.49 12.44
C VAL A 138 20.96 3.36 12.08
N SER A 139 21.00 3.94 10.87
CA SER A 139 22.07 4.86 10.48
C SER A 139 21.97 6.25 11.16
N LEU A 140 20.88 6.55 11.87
CA LEU A 140 20.72 7.83 12.56
C LEU A 140 21.65 7.93 13.79
N PRO A 141 22.24 9.11 14.06
CA PRO A 141 23.08 9.30 15.25
C PRO A 141 22.32 9.00 16.55
N GLY A 142 22.88 8.12 17.37
CA GLY A 142 22.28 7.73 18.65
C GLY A 142 21.05 6.82 18.54
N ALA A 143 20.76 6.28 17.35
CA ALA A 143 19.72 5.28 17.17
C ALA A 143 19.99 4.04 18.01
N ARG A 144 18.90 3.46 18.55
CA ARG A 144 18.94 2.21 19.33
C ARG A 144 18.15 1.15 18.58
N PRO A 145 18.79 0.21 17.89
CA PRO A 145 18.10 -0.82 17.09
C PRO A 145 17.02 -1.56 17.90
N GLY A 146 17.31 -1.90 19.16
CA GLY A 146 16.36 -2.57 20.05
C GLY A 146 15.08 -1.76 20.30
N HIS A 147 15.15 -0.42 20.36
CA HIS A 147 13.95 0.43 20.49
C HIS A 147 13.12 0.43 19.21
N ILE A 148 13.75 0.38 18.03
CA ILE A 148 13.07 0.34 16.73
C ILE A 148 12.29 -0.98 16.60
N VAL A 149 12.92 -2.11 16.93
CA VAL A 149 12.26 -3.42 16.91
C VAL A 149 11.16 -3.50 17.97
N ALA A 150 11.41 -3.01 19.20
CA ALA A 150 10.41 -3.01 20.26
C ALA A 150 9.18 -2.14 19.92
N ALA A 151 9.36 -1.09 19.10
CA ALA A 151 8.22 -0.34 18.57
C ALA A 151 7.39 -1.23 17.64
N LEU A 152 8.02 -1.99 16.75
CA LEU A 152 7.31 -2.93 15.88
C LEU A 152 6.56 -4.03 16.65
N ASP A 153 6.93 -4.41 17.87
CA ASP A 153 6.16 -5.38 18.65
C ASP A 153 4.96 -4.78 19.40
N ARG A 154 4.86 -3.45 19.39
CA ARG A 154 3.87 -2.70 20.15
C ARG A 154 2.46 -2.92 19.59
N ARG A 155 1.47 -2.88 20.48
CA ARG A 155 0.04 -3.03 20.17
C ARG A 155 -0.68 -1.68 20.24
N PRO A 156 -1.78 -1.48 19.49
CA PRO A 156 -2.52 -0.20 19.48
C PRO A 156 -2.92 0.30 20.88
N GLY A 157 -3.29 -0.60 21.79
CA GLY A 157 -3.66 -0.25 23.17
C GLY A 157 -2.52 0.31 24.05
N GLN A 158 -1.27 0.22 23.61
CA GLN A 158 -0.10 0.77 24.31
C GLN A 158 0.21 2.21 23.89
N GLY A 159 -0.55 2.76 22.92
CA GLY A 159 -0.38 4.12 22.43
C GLY A 159 0.87 4.33 21.55
N PRO A 160 1.02 5.54 20.99
CA PRO A 160 2.17 5.89 20.17
C PRO A 160 3.48 5.90 20.98
N VAL A 161 4.60 5.74 20.29
CA VAL A 161 5.94 5.79 20.92
C VAL A 161 6.96 6.50 20.03
N THR A 162 7.68 7.45 20.60
CA THR A 162 8.86 8.04 19.96
C THR A 162 10.02 7.06 20.05
N VAL A 163 10.53 6.64 18.89
CA VAL A 163 11.63 5.67 18.78
C VAL A 163 12.98 6.36 18.72
N TRP A 164 13.02 7.53 18.06
CA TRP A 164 14.21 8.35 17.95
C TRP A 164 13.82 9.82 17.90
N ARG A 165 14.66 10.67 18.48
CA ARG A 165 14.55 12.12 18.38
C ARG A 165 15.96 12.70 18.25
N ARG A 166 16.11 13.70 17.38
CA ARG A 166 17.36 14.43 17.22
C ARG A 166 17.72 15.14 18.52
N THR A 167 18.92 14.87 19.01
CA THR A 167 19.45 15.60 20.17
C THR A 167 19.91 16.98 19.69
N ARG A 168 19.05 17.99 19.79
CA ARG A 168 19.49 19.38 19.60
C ARG A 168 20.21 19.81 20.88
N ARG A 169 21.49 20.18 20.77
CA ARG A 169 22.15 20.89 21.87
C ARG A 169 21.44 22.23 22.02
N PRO A 170 20.91 22.58 23.20
CA PRO A 170 20.39 23.93 23.41
C PRO A 170 21.57 24.89 23.22
N ALA A 171 21.40 25.86 22.31
CA ALA A 171 22.33 26.96 22.22
C ALA A 171 22.21 27.74 23.55
N LEU A 172 23.27 27.70 24.36
CA LEU A 172 23.41 28.58 25.50
C LEU A 172 23.78 29.96 24.93
N THR A 173 22.77 30.80 24.71
CA THR A 173 22.92 32.26 24.62
C THR A 173 22.51 32.85 25.96
#